data_AF-A0A066YHP5-F1
#
_entry.id   AF-A0A066YHP5-F1
#
_cell.length_a   1.000
_cell.length_b   1.000
_cell.length_c   1.000
_cell.angle_alpha   90.00
_cell.angle_beta   90.00
_cell.angle_gamma   90.00
#
_symmetry.space_group_name_H-M   'P 1'
#
loop_
_entity.id
_entity.type
_entity.pdbx_description
1 polymer ?
#
loop_
_entity_poly.entity_id
_entity_poly.type
_entity_poly.pdbx_seq_one_letter_code
_entity_poly.pdbx_strand_id
1 'polypeptide(L)'
;MRYSGIAWTGSGFDLAVLDEDGRPAAPPARFAAARTDALTGHLLRLEREFAASGESLLTVIDSTNGILDGRLIGAGLAVGRADPWVLPPRSGFGSVPAEELALAAARDPAAVVRLSAETGTLAGRDPEPATDPGLLDRLHRAGRWLSSGDRERPVVALTFDDGPNPPHTGRILDLLDRYGVPATFFCVGLHALPHPAELERMAAAGHQIANHSWSHPYLPDLTRGELLAQLARTDEAIGATVGADGGPRMFRPPYGSRTPAVLRRLTGSGATVVLWDVEASDWTLPGAAAITRAVLERARPGSVVLLHDGGGDRSQTVEALPGVIEACSPAATDSPGSTPCPVPDAPSPDRPAAVGVFGWLAAGAGCRAASGRRPGCWLLPGPGVVVPADAEGAVGEQVPVDAGHWLLAVLPIVVLLVFLVPLRWRAPRRPRSPCSPPRWSPWPRSGRPGTRSPSPAERASGTRCSSCT
;
A
#
# COMPACT_ATOMS: atom_id res chain seq x y z
N MET A 1 8.60 -25.06 -22.59
CA MET A 1 8.26 -24.09 -21.51
C MET A 1 8.25 -22.72 -22.15
N ARG A 2 7.30 -21.87 -21.75
CA ARG A 2 7.23 -20.47 -22.20
C ARG A 2 7.46 -19.55 -21.01
N TYR A 3 8.04 -18.38 -21.26
CA TYR A 3 8.34 -17.39 -20.24
C TYR A 3 7.67 -16.07 -20.63
N SER A 4 6.80 -15.53 -19.78
CA SER A 4 6.26 -14.18 -19.97
C SER A 4 6.80 -13.25 -18.91
N GLY A 5 7.19 -12.04 -19.31
CA GLY A 5 7.66 -11.00 -18.40
C GLY A 5 6.67 -9.84 -18.38
N ILE A 6 6.36 -9.33 -17.18
CA ILE A 6 5.43 -8.20 -16.99
C ILE A 6 6.17 -7.01 -16.40
N ALA A 7 6.53 -6.06 -17.26
CA ALA A 7 7.14 -4.81 -16.85
C ALA A 7 6.07 -3.80 -16.43
N TRP A 8 6.21 -3.20 -15.24
CA TRP A 8 5.38 -2.06 -14.84
C TRP A 8 5.99 -0.74 -15.32
N THR A 9 5.11 0.19 -15.68
CA THR A 9 5.43 1.54 -16.20
C THR A 9 4.69 2.61 -15.40
N GLY A 10 4.89 3.89 -15.73
CA GLY A 10 4.10 4.99 -15.15
C GLY A 10 2.62 5.04 -15.57
N SER A 11 2.06 4.03 -16.25
CA SER A 11 0.67 4.04 -16.73
C SER A 11 -0.02 2.66 -16.78
N GLY A 12 0.68 1.58 -16.41
CA GLY A 12 0.23 0.21 -16.61
C GLY A 12 1.39 -0.73 -16.90
N PHE A 13 1.14 -1.78 -17.68
CA PHE A 13 2.03 -2.92 -17.83
C PHE A 13 2.31 -3.24 -19.30
N ASP A 14 3.57 -3.51 -19.61
CA ASP A 14 4.00 -4.10 -20.88
C ASP A 14 4.29 -5.59 -20.66
N LEU A 15 3.88 -6.42 -21.62
CA LEU A 15 3.97 -7.87 -21.60
C LEU A 15 4.80 -8.35 -22.81
N ALA A 16 5.80 -9.17 -22.56
CA ALA A 16 6.53 -9.94 -23.57
C ALA A 16 6.44 -11.43 -23.25
N VAL A 17 6.52 -12.29 -24.27
CA VAL A 17 6.44 -13.76 -24.12
C VAL A 17 7.49 -14.40 -25.01
N LEU A 18 8.34 -15.25 -24.44
CA LEU A 18 9.48 -15.88 -25.07
C LEU A 18 9.42 -17.42 -24.95
N ASP A 19 10.14 -18.10 -25.84
CA ASP A 19 10.48 -19.52 -25.73
C ASP A 19 11.77 -19.78 -24.93
N GLU A 20 12.18 -21.05 -24.83
CA GLU A 20 13.41 -21.46 -24.12
C GLU A 20 14.69 -20.95 -24.77
N ASP A 21 14.67 -20.65 -26.07
CA ASP A 21 15.78 -20.03 -26.81
C ASP A 21 15.76 -18.49 -26.72
N GLY A 22 14.82 -17.91 -25.95
CA GLY A 22 14.65 -16.47 -25.81
C GLY A 22 14.03 -15.76 -27.02
N ARG A 23 13.39 -16.49 -27.95
CA ARG A 23 12.72 -15.90 -29.13
C ARG A 23 11.25 -15.58 -28.83
N PRO A 24 10.65 -14.55 -29.47
CA PRO A 24 9.24 -14.21 -29.29
C PRO A 24 8.28 -15.38 -29.55
N ALA A 25 7.54 -15.76 -28.52
CA ALA A 25 6.55 -16.85 -28.53
C ALA A 25 5.10 -16.36 -28.71
N ALA A 26 4.83 -15.09 -28.40
CA ALA A 26 3.58 -14.41 -28.70
C ALA A 26 3.83 -12.92 -28.99
N PRO A 27 2.91 -12.21 -29.68
CA PRO A 27 3.02 -10.77 -29.87
C PRO A 27 3.08 -10.01 -28.54
N PRO A 28 3.91 -8.96 -28.40
CA PRO A 28 3.92 -8.13 -27.21
C PRO A 28 2.58 -7.42 -27.02
N ALA A 29 2.20 -7.21 -25.76
CA ALA A 29 0.93 -6.58 -25.41
C ALA A 29 1.13 -5.49 -24.33
N ARG A 30 0.20 -4.52 -24.28
CA ARG A 30 0.20 -3.45 -23.29
C ARG A 30 -1.17 -3.32 -22.64
N PHE A 31 -1.19 -3.13 -21.33
CA PHE A 31 -2.40 -3.01 -20.52
C PHE A 31 -2.31 -1.74 -19.67
N ALA A 32 -3.36 -0.92 -19.67
CA ALA A 32 -3.45 0.22 -18.75
C ALA A 32 -3.56 -0.27 -17.29
N ALA A 33 -3.15 0.55 -16.33
CA ALA A 33 -3.11 0.15 -14.91
C ALA A 33 -4.46 -0.34 -14.35
N ALA A 34 -5.59 0.26 -14.76
CA ALA A 34 -6.93 -0.22 -14.39
C ALA A 34 -7.41 -1.47 -15.15
N ARG A 35 -6.62 -2.05 -16.06
CA ARG A 35 -6.99 -3.20 -16.91
C ARG A 35 -6.23 -4.48 -16.52
N THR A 36 -5.96 -4.61 -15.22
CA THR A 36 -5.35 -5.78 -14.57
C THR A 36 -6.13 -7.09 -14.81
N ASP A 37 -7.46 -7.04 -14.94
CA ASP A 37 -8.28 -8.17 -15.41
C ASP A 37 -7.99 -8.60 -16.85
N ALA A 38 -7.76 -7.63 -17.74
CA ALA A 38 -7.48 -7.91 -19.15
C ALA A 38 -6.08 -8.52 -19.32
N LEU A 39 -5.11 -8.11 -18.51
CA LEU A 39 -3.78 -8.72 -18.41
C LEU A 39 -3.89 -10.18 -17.94
N THR A 40 -4.56 -10.42 -16.81
CA THR A 40 -4.75 -11.77 -16.25
C THR A 40 -5.51 -12.67 -17.22
N GLY A 41 -6.60 -12.17 -17.81
CA GLY A 41 -7.39 -12.90 -18.81
C GLY A 41 -6.65 -13.15 -20.13
N HIS A 42 -5.63 -12.35 -20.47
CA HIS A 42 -4.75 -12.59 -21.60
C HIS A 42 -3.75 -13.71 -21.29
N LEU A 43 -3.08 -13.67 -20.14
CA LEU A 43 -2.16 -14.73 -19.68
C LEU A 43 -2.87 -16.08 -19.59
N LEU A 44 -4.09 -16.13 -19.05
CA LEU A 44 -4.90 -17.34 -19.00
C LEU A 44 -5.30 -17.90 -20.37
N ARG A 45 -5.36 -17.07 -21.43
CA ARG A 45 -5.54 -17.59 -22.80
C ARG A 45 -4.25 -18.23 -23.31
N LEU A 46 -3.13 -17.53 -23.16
CA LEU A 46 -1.80 -18.03 -23.56
C LEU A 46 -1.46 -19.35 -22.86
N GLU A 47 -1.69 -19.48 -21.55
CA GLU A 47 -1.51 -20.73 -20.80
C GLU A 47 -2.30 -21.89 -21.44
N ARG A 48 -3.56 -21.67 -21.83
CA ARG A 48 -4.38 -22.70 -22.49
C ARG A 48 -3.91 -23.02 -23.91
N GLU A 49 -3.44 -22.03 -24.66
CA GLU A 49 -2.91 -22.18 -26.01
C GLU A 49 -1.60 -22.98 -26.01
N PHE A 50 -0.70 -22.71 -25.05
CA PHE A 50 0.53 -23.46 -24.85
C PHE A 50 0.28 -24.86 -24.27
N ALA A 51 -0.65 -25.01 -23.32
CA ALA A 51 -1.02 -26.31 -22.76
C ALA A 51 -1.60 -27.27 -23.81
N ALA A 52 -2.31 -26.76 -24.82
CA ALA A 52 -2.78 -27.55 -25.96
C ALA A 52 -1.62 -28.16 -26.80
N SER A 53 -0.41 -27.60 -26.70
CA SER A 53 0.82 -28.10 -27.32
C SER A 53 1.72 -28.88 -26.33
N GLY A 54 1.26 -29.13 -25.11
CA GLY A 54 2.03 -29.80 -24.06
C GLY A 54 3.03 -28.91 -23.32
N GLU A 55 2.92 -27.58 -23.47
CA GLU A 55 3.80 -26.60 -22.84
C GLU A 55 3.11 -25.85 -21.69
N SER A 56 3.88 -25.43 -20.69
CA SER A 56 3.42 -24.54 -19.60
C SER A 56 4.04 -23.15 -19.70
N LEU A 57 3.40 -22.16 -19.08
CA LEU A 57 3.85 -20.76 -19.04
C LEU A 57 4.30 -20.34 -17.64
N LEU A 58 5.53 -19.83 -17.53
CA LEU A 58 6.05 -19.15 -16.35
C LEU A 58 5.87 -17.64 -16.52
N THR A 59 5.08 -17.01 -15.64
CA THR A 59 4.92 -15.55 -15.59
C THR A 59 5.92 -14.94 -14.61
N VAL A 60 6.69 -13.94 -15.04
CA VAL A 60 7.75 -13.27 -14.28
C VAL A 60 7.38 -11.81 -14.04
N ILE A 61 7.44 -11.37 -12.79
CA ILE A 61 7.24 -9.98 -12.39
C ILE A 61 8.52 -9.38 -11.80
N ASP A 62 8.74 -8.08 -11.98
CA ASP A 62 9.77 -7.31 -11.30
C ASP A 62 9.45 -7.18 -9.80
N SER A 63 10.42 -7.39 -8.92
CA SER A 63 10.22 -7.32 -7.45
C SER A 63 9.80 -5.96 -6.91
N THR A 64 9.83 -4.92 -7.74
CA THR A 64 9.31 -3.57 -7.47
C THR A 64 7.85 -3.37 -7.89
N ASN A 65 7.15 -4.44 -8.23
CA ASN A 65 5.70 -4.50 -8.43
C ASN A 65 5.08 -5.49 -7.43
N GLY A 66 4.35 -4.97 -6.45
CA GLY A 66 3.64 -5.76 -5.43
C GLY A 66 2.11 -5.72 -5.57
N ILE A 67 1.58 -5.41 -6.76
CA ILE A 67 0.13 -5.36 -7.03
C ILE A 67 -0.38 -6.48 -7.95
N LEU A 68 0.52 -7.27 -8.56
CA LEU A 68 0.16 -8.32 -9.51
C LEU A 68 0.25 -9.75 -8.94
N ASP A 69 1.12 -10.00 -7.97
CA ASP A 69 1.46 -11.35 -7.49
C ASP A 69 0.23 -12.10 -6.98
N GLY A 70 -0.46 -11.58 -5.96
CA GLY A 70 -1.62 -12.24 -5.35
C GLY A 70 -2.77 -12.49 -6.34
N ARG A 71 -3.00 -11.56 -7.28
CA ARG A 71 -4.02 -11.71 -8.33
C ARG A 71 -3.66 -12.80 -9.33
N LEU A 72 -2.42 -12.83 -9.82
CA LEU A 72 -1.99 -13.80 -10.82
C LEU A 72 -1.92 -15.21 -10.23
N ILE A 73 -1.43 -15.34 -8.99
CA ILE A 73 -1.42 -16.60 -8.22
C ILE A 73 -2.85 -17.07 -7.95
N GLY A 74 -3.74 -16.18 -7.50
CA GLY A 74 -5.16 -16.50 -7.27
C GLY A 74 -5.93 -16.88 -8.53
N ALA A 75 -5.47 -16.47 -9.71
CA ALA A 75 -5.97 -16.91 -11.00
C ALA A 75 -5.42 -18.28 -11.45
N GLY A 76 -4.51 -18.89 -10.68
CA GLY A 76 -3.89 -20.19 -10.97
C GLY A 76 -2.67 -20.13 -11.90
N LEU A 77 -2.13 -18.94 -12.19
CA LEU A 77 -0.93 -18.79 -13.02
C LEU A 77 0.34 -19.12 -12.23
N ALA A 78 1.33 -19.70 -12.91
CA ALA A 78 2.65 -19.95 -12.32
C ALA A 78 3.47 -18.66 -12.26
N VAL A 79 3.56 -18.01 -11.10
CA VAL A 79 4.28 -16.73 -10.93
C VAL A 79 5.67 -16.87 -10.31
N GLY A 80 6.67 -16.24 -10.91
CA GLY A 80 8.00 -15.99 -10.36
C GLY A 80 8.30 -14.50 -10.24
N ARG A 81 9.18 -14.14 -9.31
CA ARG A 81 9.71 -12.78 -9.11
C ARG A 81 11.16 -12.73 -9.54
N ALA A 82 11.51 -11.77 -10.38
CA ALA A 82 12.88 -11.42 -10.68
C ALA A 82 13.33 -10.27 -9.77
N ASP A 83 14.38 -10.51 -9.01
CA ASP A 83 14.97 -9.55 -8.07
C ASP A 83 16.06 -8.69 -8.71
N PRO A 84 16.44 -7.53 -8.12
CA PRO A 84 17.33 -6.58 -8.78
C PRO A 84 18.74 -7.11 -9.09
N TRP A 85 19.17 -8.20 -8.44
CA TRP A 85 20.47 -8.84 -8.67
C TRP A 85 20.47 -9.88 -9.80
N VAL A 86 19.31 -10.29 -10.32
CA VAL A 86 19.20 -11.16 -11.52
C VAL A 86 18.79 -10.38 -12.77
N LEU A 87 18.69 -9.06 -12.67
CA LEU A 87 18.21 -8.16 -13.71
C LEU A 87 19.28 -7.13 -14.11
N PRO A 88 19.23 -6.59 -15.34
CA PRO A 88 20.05 -5.44 -15.71
C PRO A 88 19.69 -4.20 -14.86
N PRO A 89 20.59 -3.19 -14.77
CA PRO A 89 20.31 -1.97 -14.03
C PRO A 89 19.00 -1.30 -14.47
N ARG A 90 18.09 -1.11 -13.52
CA ARG A 90 16.78 -0.49 -13.74
C ARG A 90 16.94 0.99 -14.07
N SER A 91 16.02 1.51 -14.89
CA SER A 91 15.84 2.95 -15.03
C SER A 91 15.41 3.56 -13.69
N GLY A 92 15.64 4.86 -13.49
CA GLY A 92 15.33 5.53 -12.20
C GLY A 92 13.86 5.50 -11.77
N PHE A 93 12.96 5.00 -12.64
CA PHE A 93 11.58 4.67 -12.33
C PHE A 93 10.99 3.73 -13.39
N GLY A 94 10.17 2.77 -12.95
CA GLY A 94 9.66 1.69 -13.79
C GLY A 94 10.44 0.40 -13.59
N SER A 95 9.95 -0.65 -14.21
CA SER A 95 10.62 -1.96 -14.33
C SER A 95 11.77 -1.91 -15.33
N VAL A 96 12.59 -2.98 -15.38
CA VAL A 96 13.28 -3.36 -16.63
C VAL A 96 12.27 -3.67 -17.74
N PRO A 97 12.64 -3.68 -19.05
CA PRO A 97 11.75 -4.09 -20.12
C PRO A 97 11.15 -5.50 -19.90
N ALA A 98 9.93 -5.70 -20.40
CA ALA A 98 9.19 -6.95 -20.24
C ALA A 98 9.96 -8.17 -20.79
N GLU A 99 10.72 -7.96 -21.87
CA GLU A 99 11.59 -8.95 -22.47
C GLU A 99 12.74 -9.38 -21.56
N GLU A 100 13.35 -8.46 -20.80
CA GLU A 100 14.42 -8.81 -19.84
C GLU A 100 13.91 -9.65 -18.67
N LEU A 101 12.67 -9.43 -18.21
CA LEU A 101 12.03 -10.29 -17.20
C LEU A 101 11.80 -11.71 -17.73
N ALA A 102 11.33 -11.84 -18.98
CA ALA A 102 11.16 -13.15 -19.61
C ALA A 102 12.52 -13.84 -19.85
N LEU A 103 13.52 -13.10 -20.33
CA LEU A 103 14.89 -13.58 -20.55
C LEU A 103 15.58 -14.01 -19.26
N ALA A 104 15.33 -13.35 -18.13
CA ALA A 104 15.89 -13.75 -16.83
C ALA A 104 15.48 -15.18 -16.47
N ALA A 105 14.18 -15.52 -16.59
CA ALA A 105 13.70 -16.86 -16.35
C ALA A 105 14.05 -17.86 -17.46
N ALA A 106 14.14 -17.43 -18.72
CA ALA A 106 14.58 -18.31 -19.81
C ALA A 106 16.06 -18.72 -19.68
N ARG A 107 16.92 -17.81 -19.21
CA ARG A 107 18.36 -18.06 -18.97
C ARG A 107 18.59 -18.93 -17.74
N ASP A 108 17.91 -18.63 -16.63
CA ASP A 108 18.01 -19.39 -15.39
C ASP A 108 16.66 -19.40 -14.63
N PRO A 109 15.83 -20.46 -14.83
CA PRO A 109 14.57 -20.60 -14.11
C PRO A 109 14.72 -20.74 -12.59
N ALA A 110 15.91 -21.09 -12.07
CA ALA A 110 16.17 -21.21 -10.63
C ALA A 110 16.56 -19.87 -9.99
N ALA A 111 17.01 -18.90 -10.79
CA ALA A 111 17.33 -17.55 -10.34
C ALA A 111 16.08 -16.68 -10.04
N VAL A 112 14.91 -17.05 -10.59
CA VAL A 112 13.63 -16.36 -10.28
C VAL A 112 12.92 -17.02 -9.10
N VAL A 113 12.51 -16.21 -8.12
CA VAL A 113 11.89 -16.71 -6.89
C VAL A 113 10.44 -17.11 -7.18
N ARG A 114 10.11 -18.39 -7.01
CA ARG A 114 8.74 -18.90 -7.14
C ARG A 114 7.85 -18.35 -6.03
N LEU A 115 6.71 -17.77 -6.42
CA LEU A 115 5.75 -17.18 -5.48
C LEU A 115 4.61 -18.17 -5.17
N SER A 116 4.04 -18.07 -3.97
CA SER A 116 2.86 -18.83 -3.55
C SER A 116 1.82 -17.92 -2.88
N ALA A 117 0.60 -18.42 -2.65
CA ALA A 117 -0.45 -17.63 -2.00
C ALA A 117 -0.11 -17.28 -0.54
N GLU A 118 0.70 -18.10 0.12
CA GLU A 118 1.13 -17.94 1.52
C GLU A 118 2.31 -16.97 1.66
N THR A 119 3.16 -16.86 0.64
CA THR A 119 4.43 -16.12 0.70
C THR A 119 4.42 -14.84 -0.12
N GLY A 120 3.73 -14.83 -1.27
CA GLY A 120 3.62 -13.70 -2.19
C GLY A 120 4.96 -13.00 -2.47
N THR A 121 4.93 -11.68 -2.63
CA THR A 121 6.13 -10.85 -2.78
C THR A 121 7.14 -11.00 -1.63
N LEU A 122 6.83 -11.57 -0.45
CA LEU A 122 7.82 -11.81 0.61
C LEU A 122 8.61 -13.12 0.47
N ALA A 123 8.30 -13.97 -0.51
CA ALA A 123 9.01 -15.23 -0.76
C ALA A 123 10.54 -15.05 -0.85
N GLY A 124 11.29 -15.92 -0.15
CA GLY A 124 12.76 -15.94 -0.19
C GLY A 124 13.47 -14.71 0.41
N ARG A 125 12.76 -13.79 1.06
CA ARG A 125 13.36 -12.62 1.73
C ARG A 125 13.55 -12.88 3.22
N ASP A 126 14.68 -12.43 3.76
CA ASP A 126 14.92 -12.44 5.20
C ASP A 126 13.94 -11.51 5.95
N PRO A 127 13.58 -11.84 7.21
CA PRO A 127 12.79 -10.95 8.05
C PRO A 127 13.42 -9.55 8.19
N GLU A 128 12.59 -8.50 8.14
CA GLU A 128 13.09 -7.13 8.29
C GLU A 128 13.81 -6.95 9.65
N PRO A 129 15.01 -6.33 9.67
CA PRO A 129 15.70 -6.04 10.92
C PRO A 129 14.90 -5.04 11.75
N ALA A 130 14.69 -5.37 13.02
CA ALA A 130 13.95 -4.54 13.97
C ALA A 130 14.52 -3.11 14.05
N THR A 131 13.62 -2.13 14.08
CA THR A 131 13.98 -0.72 14.15
C THR A 131 14.41 -0.33 15.57
N ASP A 132 15.49 0.45 15.68
CA ASP A 132 15.89 1.14 16.92
C ASP A 132 14.68 1.86 17.56
N PRO A 133 14.24 1.47 18.78
CA PRO A 133 13.17 2.18 19.48
C PRO A 133 13.47 3.67 19.66
N GLY A 134 14.74 4.04 19.88
CA GLY A 134 15.14 5.43 19.98
C GLY A 134 14.94 6.22 18.69
N LEU A 135 15.02 5.59 17.52
CA LEU A 135 14.70 6.19 16.22
C LEU A 135 13.20 6.41 16.08
N LEU A 136 12.40 5.41 16.46
CA LEU A 136 10.94 5.54 16.47
C LEU A 136 10.48 6.65 17.41
N ASP A 137 11.01 6.74 18.63
CA ASP A 137 10.72 7.80 19.60
C ASP A 137 11.10 9.20 19.12
N ARG A 138 12.21 9.32 18.37
CA ARG A 138 12.62 10.59 17.73
C ARG A 138 11.65 10.97 16.60
N LEU A 139 11.27 10.02 15.74
CA LEU A 139 10.31 10.26 14.65
C LEU A 139 8.91 10.57 15.18
N HIS A 140 8.46 9.87 16.22
CA HIS A 140 7.16 10.08 16.85
C HIS A 140 7.05 11.48 17.47
N ARG A 141 8.03 11.89 18.28
CA ARG A 141 8.09 13.26 18.84
C ARG A 141 8.22 14.36 17.77
N ALA A 142 8.75 14.02 16.59
CA ALA A 142 8.79 14.94 15.45
C ALA A 142 7.49 14.95 14.61
N GLY A 143 6.46 14.17 14.97
CA GLY A 143 5.23 14.03 14.18
C GLY A 143 5.41 13.29 12.86
N ARG A 144 6.50 12.52 12.72
CA ARG A 144 6.91 11.82 11.49
C ARG A 144 6.69 10.30 11.55
N TRP A 145 6.21 9.79 12.69
CA TRP A 145 5.84 8.39 12.88
C TRP A 145 4.59 8.26 13.76
N LEU A 146 3.64 7.43 13.31
CA LEU A 146 2.41 7.09 14.03
C LEU A 146 2.09 5.60 13.82
N SER A 147 1.79 4.87 14.90
CA SER A 147 1.17 3.53 14.82
C SER A 147 -0.17 3.46 15.56
N SER A 148 -0.48 4.48 16.36
CA SER A 148 -1.77 4.70 17.03
C SER A 148 -1.91 6.15 17.41
N GLY A 149 -3.13 6.66 17.50
CA GLY A 149 -3.45 7.95 18.08
C GLY A 149 -3.40 7.98 19.62
N ASP A 150 -3.99 9.03 20.17
CA ASP A 150 -4.11 9.29 21.61
C ASP A 150 -4.98 8.23 22.30
N ARG A 151 -4.44 7.61 23.35
CA ARG A 151 -5.08 6.52 24.12
C ARG A 151 -6.12 7.01 25.11
N GLU A 152 -6.14 8.30 25.43
CA GLU A 152 -7.17 8.90 26.30
C GLU A 152 -8.43 9.29 25.52
N ARG A 153 -8.40 9.19 24.18
CA ARG A 153 -9.54 9.54 23.32
C ARG A 153 -10.27 8.28 22.85
N PRO A 154 -11.58 8.13 23.15
CA PRO A 154 -12.39 6.97 22.73
C PRO A 154 -12.78 7.11 21.24
N VAL A 155 -11.77 7.05 20.37
CA VAL A 155 -11.89 7.09 18.91
C VAL A 155 -10.97 6.03 18.31
N VAL A 156 -11.38 5.49 17.16
CA VAL A 156 -10.55 4.63 16.32
C VAL A 156 -10.47 5.25 14.92
N ALA A 157 -9.34 5.02 14.23
CA ALA A 157 -9.18 5.43 12.83
C ALA A 157 -9.33 4.19 11.93
N LEU A 158 -10.35 4.19 11.08
CA LEU A 158 -10.49 3.22 10.00
C LEU A 158 -9.57 3.63 8.85
N THR A 159 -8.71 2.71 8.42
CA THR A 159 -7.77 2.95 7.33
C THR A 159 -7.82 1.83 6.29
N PHE A 160 -7.81 2.19 5.01
CA PHE A 160 -7.93 1.28 3.88
C PHE A 160 -6.70 1.41 2.98
N ASP A 161 -6.04 0.28 2.70
CA ASP A 161 -4.86 0.20 1.85
C ASP A 161 -5.19 -0.40 0.46
N ASP A 162 -4.24 -0.21 -0.46
CA ASP A 162 -4.21 -0.69 -1.85
C ASP A 162 -5.18 -0.06 -2.86
N GLY A 163 -6.17 0.74 -2.47
CA GLY A 163 -7.13 1.36 -3.39
C GLY A 163 -6.57 2.47 -4.31
N PRO A 164 -7.44 3.06 -5.17
CA PRO A 164 -8.82 2.68 -5.46
C PRO A 164 -8.95 1.44 -6.37
N ASN A 165 -9.86 0.54 -6.03
CA ASN A 165 -10.10 -0.75 -6.68
C ASN A 165 -11.63 -0.99 -6.84
N PRO A 166 -12.23 -0.57 -7.96
CA PRO A 166 -13.64 -0.82 -8.24
C PRO A 166 -13.94 -2.33 -8.38
N PRO A 167 -15.09 -2.83 -7.86
CA PRO A 167 -16.18 -2.09 -7.25
C PRO A 167 -16.04 -1.93 -5.71
N HIS A 168 -14.97 -2.41 -5.09
CA HIS A 168 -14.87 -2.53 -3.63
C HIS A 168 -14.72 -1.17 -2.94
N THR A 169 -13.85 -0.30 -3.45
CA THR A 169 -13.70 1.08 -2.94
C THR A 169 -15.03 1.82 -2.93
N GLY A 170 -15.72 1.91 -4.07
CA GLY A 170 -17.04 2.55 -4.15
C GLY A 170 -18.07 2.00 -3.16
N ARG A 171 -18.09 0.68 -2.92
CA ARG A 171 -18.97 0.05 -1.91
C ARG A 171 -18.57 0.38 -0.47
N ILE A 172 -17.28 0.50 -0.17
CA ILE A 172 -16.79 0.97 1.13
C ILE A 172 -17.21 2.42 1.34
N LEU A 173 -17.07 3.27 0.33
CA LEU A 173 -17.55 4.66 0.36
C LEU A 173 -19.07 4.74 0.59
N ASP A 174 -19.88 3.92 -0.10
CA ASP A 174 -21.34 3.85 0.10
C ASP A 174 -21.73 3.51 1.56
N LEU A 175 -20.91 2.72 2.25
CA LEU A 175 -21.10 2.36 3.65
C LEU A 175 -20.63 3.48 4.59
N LEU A 176 -19.44 4.05 4.36
CA LEU A 176 -18.93 5.18 5.15
C LEU A 176 -19.88 6.39 5.08
N ASP A 177 -20.40 6.71 3.88
CA ASP A 177 -21.42 7.73 3.64
C ASP A 177 -22.71 7.43 4.45
N ARG A 178 -23.17 6.18 4.45
CA ARG A 178 -24.39 5.74 5.17
C ARG A 178 -24.27 5.92 6.69
N TYR A 179 -23.11 5.60 7.26
CA TYR A 179 -22.88 5.73 8.71
C TYR A 179 -22.37 7.13 9.10
N GLY A 180 -22.01 7.98 8.14
CA GLY A 180 -21.44 9.32 8.40
C GLY A 180 -20.04 9.27 9.03
N VAL A 181 -19.25 8.24 8.70
CA VAL A 181 -17.93 7.98 9.31
C VAL A 181 -16.82 8.29 8.31
N PRO A 182 -15.89 9.23 8.61
CA PRO A 182 -14.72 9.46 7.76
C PRO A 182 -13.65 8.37 7.99
N ALA A 183 -12.89 8.06 6.94
CA ALA A 183 -11.77 7.13 6.98
C ALA A 183 -10.51 7.73 6.31
N THR A 184 -9.38 7.02 6.38
CA THR A 184 -8.17 7.34 5.61
C THR A 184 -7.90 6.25 4.56
N PHE A 185 -7.71 6.65 3.30
CA PHE A 185 -7.37 5.76 2.19
C PHE A 185 -5.90 5.95 1.81
N PHE A 186 -5.08 4.92 1.97
CA PHE A 186 -3.70 4.88 1.51
C PHE A 186 -3.68 4.33 0.08
N CYS A 187 -3.67 5.23 -0.89
CA CYS A 187 -3.82 4.87 -2.29
C CYS A 187 -2.49 4.54 -2.97
N VAL A 188 -2.49 3.48 -3.79
CA VAL A 188 -1.36 3.11 -4.66
C VAL A 188 -1.42 3.92 -5.95
N GLY A 189 -0.32 4.54 -6.36
CA GLY A 189 -0.27 5.45 -7.50
C GLY A 189 -0.79 4.87 -8.83
N LEU A 190 -0.47 3.61 -9.13
CA LEU A 190 -1.01 2.89 -10.29
C LEU A 190 -2.53 2.67 -10.24
N HIS A 191 -3.13 2.65 -9.05
CA HIS A 191 -4.58 2.53 -8.86
C HIS A 191 -5.26 3.91 -8.78
N ALA A 192 -4.59 4.91 -8.20
CA ALA A 192 -5.05 6.29 -8.12
C ALA A 192 -5.14 6.96 -9.50
N LEU A 193 -4.08 6.86 -10.32
CA LEU A 193 -3.96 7.50 -11.64
C LEU A 193 -5.17 7.24 -12.57
N PRO A 194 -5.67 6.00 -12.75
CA PRO A 194 -6.82 5.73 -13.62
C PRO A 194 -8.20 5.93 -12.95
N HIS A 195 -8.28 6.24 -11.65
CA HIS A 195 -9.54 6.35 -10.90
C HIS A 195 -9.74 7.73 -10.23
N PRO A 196 -9.57 8.87 -10.94
CA PRO A 196 -9.71 10.19 -10.33
C PRO A 196 -11.09 10.42 -9.70
N ALA A 197 -12.16 9.88 -10.29
CA ALA A 197 -13.52 10.01 -9.76
C ALA A 197 -13.71 9.40 -8.35
N GLU A 198 -12.98 8.33 -8.01
CA GLU A 198 -13.03 7.76 -6.65
C GLU A 198 -12.25 8.65 -5.66
N LEU A 199 -11.14 9.27 -6.09
CA LEU A 199 -10.39 10.23 -5.28
C LEU A 199 -11.19 11.53 -5.05
N GLU A 200 -11.86 12.04 -6.08
CA GLU A 200 -12.79 13.17 -5.99
C GLU A 200 -13.92 12.85 -5.01
N ARG A 201 -14.50 11.65 -5.09
CA ARG A 201 -15.53 11.18 -4.15
C ARG A 201 -15.01 11.12 -2.71
N MET A 202 -13.83 10.50 -2.48
CA MET A 202 -13.20 10.44 -1.16
C MET A 202 -13.01 11.85 -0.56
N ALA A 203 -12.46 12.79 -1.33
CA ALA A 203 -12.23 14.15 -0.87
C ALA A 203 -13.55 14.91 -0.61
N ALA A 204 -14.54 14.76 -1.48
CA ALA A 204 -15.86 15.39 -1.32
C ALA A 204 -16.65 14.85 -0.12
N ALA A 205 -16.48 13.56 0.22
CA ALA A 205 -17.03 12.92 1.42
C ALA A 205 -16.24 13.25 2.71
N GLY A 206 -15.16 14.03 2.62
CA GLY A 206 -14.34 14.43 3.77
C GLY A 206 -13.45 13.30 4.31
N HIS A 207 -13.18 12.27 3.51
CA HIS A 207 -12.17 11.27 3.83
C HIS A 207 -10.75 11.82 3.60
N GLN A 208 -9.78 11.29 4.32
CA GLN A 208 -8.38 11.63 4.08
C GLN A 208 -7.78 10.69 3.03
N ILE A 209 -7.07 11.24 2.05
CA ILE A 209 -6.33 10.47 1.05
C ILE A 209 -4.84 10.58 1.37
N ALA A 210 -4.14 9.46 1.32
CA ALA A 210 -2.75 9.29 1.71
C ALA A 210 -1.99 8.42 0.71
N ASN A 211 -0.66 8.40 0.82
CA ASN A 211 0.24 7.78 -0.14
C ASN A 211 0.59 6.33 0.26
N HIS A 212 0.43 5.38 -0.66
CA HIS A 212 0.84 3.97 -0.48
C HIS A 212 1.86 3.50 -1.54
N SER A 213 2.76 4.40 -1.97
CA SER A 213 3.72 4.23 -3.06
C SER A 213 3.07 4.09 -4.45
N TRP A 214 3.88 4.02 -5.51
CA TRP A 214 3.37 3.97 -6.88
C TRP A 214 2.98 2.56 -7.33
N SER A 215 3.83 1.57 -7.05
CA SER A 215 3.70 0.19 -7.54
C SER A 215 3.71 -0.88 -6.44
N HIS A 216 3.47 -0.47 -5.18
CA HIS A 216 3.52 -1.32 -3.99
C HIS A 216 4.84 -2.16 -3.84
N PRO A 217 6.04 -1.59 -4.07
CA PRO A 217 7.30 -2.33 -3.98
C PRO A 217 7.70 -2.66 -2.54
N TYR A 218 8.47 -3.72 -2.36
CA TYR A 218 9.18 -3.97 -1.10
C TYR A 218 10.31 -2.94 -0.91
N LEU A 219 10.10 -1.99 0.00
CA LEU A 219 10.96 -0.80 0.15
C LEU A 219 12.45 -1.05 0.51
N PRO A 220 12.84 -2.12 1.23
CA PRO A 220 14.25 -2.38 1.54
C PRO A 220 15.14 -2.54 0.29
N ASP A 221 14.59 -3.09 -0.80
CA ASP A 221 15.32 -3.34 -2.06
C ASP A 221 15.51 -2.07 -2.90
N LEU A 222 14.80 -0.99 -2.58
CA LEU A 222 14.90 0.28 -3.31
C LEU A 222 16.07 1.14 -2.84
N THR A 223 16.77 1.78 -3.79
CA THR A 223 17.61 2.94 -3.47
C THR A 223 16.77 4.11 -2.96
N ARG A 224 17.43 5.11 -2.38
CA ARG A 224 16.75 6.34 -1.94
C ARG A 224 16.06 7.09 -3.09
N GLY A 225 16.66 7.09 -4.29
CA GLY A 225 16.11 7.77 -5.46
C GLY A 225 14.79 7.15 -5.91
N GLU A 226 14.76 5.82 -6.06
CA GLU A 226 13.57 5.08 -6.45
C GLU A 226 12.45 5.22 -5.41
N LEU A 227 12.78 5.09 -4.12
CA LEU A 227 11.82 5.26 -3.04
C LEU A 227 11.21 6.67 -3.02
N LEU A 228 12.00 7.72 -3.23
CA LEU A 228 11.46 9.08 -3.32
C LEU A 228 10.66 9.29 -4.61
N ALA A 229 11.02 8.62 -5.72
CA ALA A 229 10.27 8.67 -6.98
C ALA A 229 8.89 7.96 -6.88
N GLN A 230 8.79 6.89 -6.07
CA GLN A 230 7.54 6.22 -5.72
C GLN A 230 6.60 7.13 -4.93
N LEU A 231 7.13 7.84 -3.92
CA LEU A 231 6.35 8.82 -3.16
C LEU A 231 5.91 9.99 -4.06
N ALA A 232 6.86 10.65 -4.74
CA ALA A 232 6.61 11.89 -5.48
C ALA A 232 5.55 11.76 -6.58
N ARG A 233 5.58 10.68 -7.38
CA ARG A 233 4.55 10.48 -8.43
C ARG A 233 3.18 10.13 -7.87
N THR A 234 3.13 9.43 -6.74
CA THR A 234 1.84 9.10 -6.09
C THR A 234 1.22 10.37 -5.50
N ASP A 235 2.04 11.21 -4.87
CA ASP A 235 1.66 12.57 -4.42
C ASP A 235 1.21 13.46 -5.59
N GLU A 236 1.85 13.35 -6.76
CA GLU A 236 1.49 14.09 -7.98
C GLU A 236 0.12 13.62 -8.53
N ALA A 237 -0.11 12.31 -8.68
CA ALA A 237 -1.37 11.77 -9.19
C ALA A 237 -2.56 12.07 -8.27
N ILE A 238 -2.37 11.96 -6.95
CA ILE A 238 -3.39 12.36 -5.95
C ILE A 238 -3.60 13.88 -6.02
N GLY A 239 -2.53 14.67 -5.94
CA GLY A 239 -2.60 16.13 -5.89
C GLY A 239 -3.15 16.79 -7.16
N ALA A 240 -2.98 16.16 -8.33
CA ALA A 240 -3.59 16.59 -9.59
C ALA A 240 -5.12 16.45 -9.58
N THR A 241 -5.67 15.60 -8.71
CA THR A 241 -7.10 15.32 -8.62
C THR A 241 -7.76 16.10 -7.47
N VAL A 242 -7.18 16.06 -6.26
CA VAL A 242 -7.80 16.63 -5.04
C VAL A 242 -7.14 17.91 -4.53
N GLY A 243 -6.13 18.42 -5.24
CA GLY A 243 -5.34 19.59 -4.84
C GLY A 243 -4.17 19.26 -3.92
N ALA A 244 -3.23 20.20 -3.80
CA ALA A 244 -1.98 20.01 -3.06
C ALA A 244 -2.08 20.29 -1.54
N ASP A 245 -3.16 20.95 -1.09
CA ASP A 245 -3.32 21.50 0.26
C ASP A 245 -4.23 20.64 1.14
N GLY A 246 -3.76 19.43 1.49
CA GLY A 246 -4.51 18.42 2.26
C GLY A 246 -4.08 18.20 3.72
N GLY A 247 -3.09 18.94 4.23
CA GLY A 247 -2.49 18.71 5.56
C GLY A 247 -1.19 17.89 5.51
N PRO A 248 -0.80 17.18 6.59
CA PRO A 248 0.43 16.38 6.61
C PRO A 248 0.38 15.26 5.56
N ARG A 249 1.42 15.16 4.73
CA ARG A 249 1.57 14.09 3.74
C ARG A 249 1.76 12.76 4.45
N MET A 250 0.70 11.99 4.63
CA MET A 250 0.77 10.67 5.24
C MET A 250 1.25 9.63 4.21
N PHE A 251 2.17 8.78 4.63
CA PHE A 251 2.67 7.66 3.84
C PHE A 251 2.59 6.39 4.68
N ARG A 252 1.99 5.34 4.12
CA ARG A 252 2.07 3.99 4.71
C ARG A 252 3.01 3.15 3.84
N PRO A 253 4.10 2.62 4.42
CA PRO A 253 4.97 1.68 3.74
C PRO A 253 4.23 0.39 3.32
N PRO A 254 4.34 -0.06 2.06
CA PRO A 254 3.98 -1.42 1.66
C PRO A 254 4.50 -2.47 2.65
N TYR A 255 3.67 -3.48 2.95
CA TYR A 255 3.96 -4.56 3.90
C TYR A 255 4.31 -4.10 5.33
N GLY A 256 4.02 -2.83 5.69
CA GLY A 256 4.41 -2.26 6.98
C GLY A 256 5.92 -2.10 7.18
N SER A 257 6.67 -2.03 6.08
CA SER A 257 8.14 -1.93 6.04
C SER A 257 8.66 -0.76 6.87
N ARG A 258 9.56 -1.03 7.81
CA ARG A 258 9.99 -0.06 8.82
C ARG A 258 11.48 -0.09 9.17
N THR A 259 12.29 -0.81 8.40
CA THR A 259 13.74 -0.93 8.66
C THR A 259 14.43 0.42 8.90
N PRO A 260 15.51 0.46 9.71
CA PRO A 260 16.33 1.66 9.86
C PRO A 260 16.90 2.22 8.54
N ALA A 261 17.00 1.40 7.48
CA ALA A 261 17.40 1.86 6.16
C ALA A 261 16.26 2.64 5.47
N VAL A 262 15.06 2.06 5.42
CA VAL A 262 13.85 2.68 4.83
C VAL A 262 13.52 4.02 5.51
N LEU A 263 13.49 4.05 6.84
CA LEU A 263 13.20 5.29 7.59
C LEU A 263 14.26 6.40 7.37
N ARG A 264 15.54 6.03 7.22
CA ARG A 264 16.59 6.98 6.85
C ARG A 264 16.44 7.47 5.40
N ARG A 265 16.07 6.61 4.45
CA ARG A 265 15.80 7.00 3.05
C ARG A 265 14.65 8.01 2.96
N LEU A 266 13.60 7.83 3.77
CA LEU A 266 12.45 8.74 3.93
C LEU A 266 12.78 10.07 4.62
N THR A 267 13.96 10.23 5.23
CA THR A 267 14.32 11.51 5.88
C THR A 267 14.37 12.65 4.85
N GLY A 268 13.74 13.78 5.18
CA GLY A 268 13.64 14.96 4.30
C GLY A 268 12.46 14.95 3.32
N SER A 269 11.71 13.85 3.17
CA SER A 269 10.57 13.76 2.23
C SER A 269 9.32 14.58 2.61
N GLY A 270 9.30 15.17 3.81
CA GLY A 270 8.08 15.74 4.40
C GLY A 270 7.04 14.71 4.91
N ALA A 271 7.06 13.46 4.42
CA ALA A 271 6.02 12.47 4.73
C ALA A 271 6.02 11.96 6.19
N THR A 272 4.84 11.88 6.81
CA THR A 272 4.63 11.21 8.10
C THR A 272 4.32 9.74 7.87
N VAL A 273 5.13 8.85 8.45
CA VAL A 273 4.93 7.40 8.34
C VAL A 273 3.79 6.97 9.26
N VAL A 274 2.78 6.31 8.70
CA VAL A 274 1.59 5.84 9.44
C VAL A 274 1.43 4.33 9.28
N LEU A 275 1.53 3.59 10.37
CA LEU A 275 1.22 2.17 10.45
C LEU A 275 -0.14 1.95 11.15
N TRP A 276 -0.30 0.82 11.85
CA TRP A 276 -1.50 0.37 12.53
C TRP A 276 -1.13 -0.34 13.84
N ASP A 277 -2.11 -0.52 14.72
CA ASP A 277 -2.01 -1.38 15.91
C ASP A 277 -3.12 -2.44 16.00
N VAL A 278 -4.05 -2.42 15.04
CA VAL A 278 -5.11 -3.42 14.83
C VAL A 278 -5.09 -3.88 13.39
N GLU A 279 -5.07 -5.20 13.19
CA GLU A 279 -4.98 -5.85 11.89
C GLU A 279 -5.97 -7.02 11.86
N ALA A 280 -6.79 -7.09 10.81
CA ALA A 280 -7.81 -8.12 10.66
C ALA A 280 -7.41 -9.24 9.67
N SER A 281 -6.26 -9.10 8.99
CA SER A 281 -5.82 -9.99 7.91
C SER A 281 -6.87 -10.21 6.81
N ASP A 282 -7.66 -9.18 6.51
CA ASP A 282 -8.82 -9.25 5.59
C ASP A 282 -8.44 -9.63 4.15
N TRP A 283 -7.21 -9.30 3.73
CA TRP A 283 -6.63 -9.73 2.46
C TRP A 283 -6.55 -11.25 2.30
N THR A 284 -6.55 -12.03 3.40
CA THR A 284 -6.52 -13.51 3.39
C THR A 284 -7.89 -14.15 3.13
N LEU A 285 -8.94 -13.35 2.98
CA LEU A 285 -10.34 -13.77 2.81
C LEU A 285 -10.87 -14.71 3.94
N PRO A 286 -10.66 -14.38 5.24
CA PRO A 286 -10.99 -15.26 6.37
C PRO A 286 -12.49 -15.33 6.74
N GLY A 287 -13.34 -14.56 6.06
CA GLY A 287 -14.77 -14.41 6.30
C GLY A 287 -15.11 -13.11 7.04
N ALA A 288 -16.22 -12.46 6.67
CA ALA A 288 -16.61 -11.16 7.24
C ALA A 288 -16.72 -11.16 8.77
N ALA A 289 -17.35 -12.18 9.36
CA ALA A 289 -17.44 -12.33 10.81
C ALA A 289 -16.08 -12.51 11.50
N ALA A 290 -15.09 -13.11 10.83
CA ALA A 290 -13.73 -13.23 11.34
C ALA A 290 -13.01 -11.87 11.33
N ILE A 291 -13.18 -11.08 10.25
CA ILE A 291 -12.66 -9.71 10.13
C ILE A 291 -13.24 -8.83 11.25
N THR A 292 -14.57 -8.77 11.39
CA THR A 292 -15.23 -7.95 12.42
C THR A 292 -14.75 -8.34 13.82
N ARG A 293 -14.74 -9.64 14.15
CA ARG A 293 -14.23 -10.13 15.44
C ARG A 293 -12.77 -9.75 15.67
N ALA A 294 -11.90 -9.91 14.67
CA ALA A 294 -10.48 -9.63 14.80
C ALA A 294 -10.20 -8.14 15.11
N VAL A 295 -10.99 -7.22 14.53
CA VAL A 295 -10.96 -5.80 14.88
C VAL A 295 -11.43 -5.58 16.32
N LEU A 296 -12.61 -6.08 16.69
CA LEU A 296 -13.23 -5.79 18.00
C LEU A 296 -12.46 -6.39 19.19
N GLU A 297 -11.81 -7.54 19.03
CA GLU A 297 -10.95 -8.15 20.06
C GLU A 297 -9.67 -7.33 20.36
N ARG A 298 -9.27 -6.42 19.46
CA ARG A 298 -7.98 -5.70 19.52
C ARG A 298 -8.13 -4.18 19.60
N ALA A 299 -9.25 -3.64 19.13
CA ALA A 299 -9.53 -2.22 19.10
C ALA A 299 -9.68 -1.65 20.51
N ARG A 300 -9.00 -0.52 20.73
CA ARG A 300 -9.00 0.25 21.97
C ARG A 300 -8.94 1.75 21.62
N PRO A 301 -9.19 2.65 22.58
CA PRO A 301 -8.96 4.08 22.40
C PRO A 301 -7.65 4.40 21.66
N GLY A 302 -7.74 5.29 20.66
CA GLY A 302 -6.63 5.68 19.80
C GLY A 302 -6.18 4.65 18.76
N SER A 303 -6.82 3.49 18.62
CA SER A 303 -6.36 2.48 17.65
C SER A 303 -6.48 2.92 16.19
N VAL A 304 -5.54 2.46 15.37
CA VAL A 304 -5.53 2.60 13.91
C VAL A 304 -5.73 1.21 13.33
N VAL A 305 -6.84 1.01 12.63
CA VAL A 305 -7.28 -0.27 12.07
C VAL A 305 -6.85 -0.37 10.61
N LEU A 306 -6.04 -1.37 10.27
CA LEU A 306 -5.73 -1.73 8.89
C LEU A 306 -6.81 -2.65 8.31
N LEU A 307 -7.39 -2.22 7.20
CA LEU A 307 -8.23 -2.97 6.26
C LEU A 307 -7.74 -2.66 4.83
N HIS A 308 -8.24 -3.38 3.82
CA HIS A 308 -7.87 -3.17 2.42
C HIS A 308 -9.10 -2.91 1.56
N ASP A 309 -9.04 -1.89 0.70
CA ASP A 309 -10.00 -1.72 -0.40
C ASP A 309 -9.45 -2.20 -1.75
N GLY A 310 -8.11 -2.25 -1.90
CA GLY A 310 -7.42 -2.82 -3.06
C GLY A 310 -6.81 -4.20 -2.86
N GLY A 311 -6.00 -4.64 -3.84
CA GLY A 311 -5.23 -5.89 -3.78
C GLY A 311 -5.99 -7.18 -4.13
N GLY A 312 -7.19 -7.09 -4.72
CA GLY A 312 -7.98 -8.24 -5.16
C GLY A 312 -9.47 -8.12 -4.79
N ASP A 313 -10.11 -9.27 -4.50
CA ASP A 313 -11.47 -9.30 -3.95
C ASP A 313 -11.48 -8.77 -2.52
N ARG A 314 -12.32 -7.76 -2.23
CA ARG A 314 -12.58 -7.24 -0.88
C ARG A 314 -14.06 -7.31 -0.51
N SER A 315 -14.78 -8.29 -1.05
CA SER A 315 -16.18 -8.59 -0.75
C SER A 315 -16.42 -8.75 0.76
N GLN A 316 -15.54 -9.48 1.43
CA GLN A 316 -15.64 -9.75 2.87
C GLN A 316 -15.32 -8.51 3.73
N THR A 317 -14.40 -7.64 3.30
CA THR A 317 -14.13 -6.35 3.97
C THR A 317 -15.35 -5.43 3.88
N VAL A 318 -16.00 -5.37 2.70
CA VAL A 318 -17.28 -4.65 2.50
C VAL A 318 -18.38 -5.22 3.41
N GLU A 319 -18.49 -6.54 3.54
CA GLU A 319 -19.50 -7.20 4.38
C GLU A 319 -19.21 -7.03 5.89
N ALA A 320 -17.95 -7.00 6.31
CA ALA A 320 -17.54 -6.83 7.71
C ALA A 320 -17.69 -5.39 8.24
N LEU A 321 -17.54 -4.40 7.36
CA LEU A 321 -17.45 -2.98 7.72
C LEU A 321 -18.66 -2.44 8.51
N PRO A 322 -19.93 -2.77 8.20
CA PRO A 322 -21.09 -2.37 9.02
C PRO A 322 -20.94 -2.78 10.49
N GLY A 323 -20.60 -4.04 10.75
CA GLY A 323 -20.44 -4.56 12.12
C GLY A 323 -19.23 -3.96 12.86
N VAL A 324 -18.17 -3.61 12.13
CA VAL A 324 -17.02 -2.86 12.69
C VAL A 324 -17.45 -1.45 13.10
N ILE A 325 -18.14 -0.72 12.22
CA ILE A 325 -18.59 0.65 12.50
C ILE A 325 -19.58 0.68 13.66
N GLU A 326 -20.57 -0.21 13.66
CA GLU A 326 -21.63 -0.24 14.67
C GLU A 326 -21.06 -0.52 16.08
N ALA A 327 -20.21 -1.54 16.22
CA ALA A 327 -19.63 -1.88 17.51
C ALA A 327 -18.57 -0.87 18.00
N CYS A 328 -17.88 -0.14 17.10
CA CYS A 328 -17.00 0.96 17.47
C CYS A 328 -17.74 2.30 17.71
N SER A 329 -19.04 2.39 17.44
CA SER A 329 -19.82 3.62 17.59
C SER A 329 -20.47 3.74 18.98
N PRO A 330 -20.57 4.95 19.57
CA PRO A 330 -21.16 5.15 20.89
C PRO A 330 -22.65 4.79 20.98
N ALA A 331 -23.37 4.67 19.85
CA ALA A 331 -24.74 4.16 19.86
C ALA A 331 -24.84 2.70 20.37
N ALA A 332 -23.76 1.92 20.28
CA ALA A 332 -23.70 0.57 20.83
C ALA A 332 -23.61 0.51 22.36
N THR A 333 -23.39 1.63 23.06
CA THR A 333 -23.36 1.66 24.54
C THR A 333 -24.69 2.08 25.20
N ASP A 334 -25.70 2.47 24.41
CA ASP A 334 -26.98 2.98 24.92
C ASP A 334 -28.12 1.93 24.96
N SER A 335 -27.87 0.68 24.53
CA SER A 335 -28.85 -0.40 24.72
C SER A 335 -28.68 -1.02 26.12
N PRO A 336 -29.75 -1.16 26.93
CA PRO A 336 -29.66 -1.75 28.26
C PRO A 336 -29.39 -3.26 28.15
N GLY A 337 -28.11 -3.63 28.11
CA GLY A 337 -27.62 -5.00 27.92
C GLY A 337 -26.52 -5.17 26.87
N SER A 338 -26.16 -4.13 26.10
CA SER A 338 -24.97 -4.19 25.25
C SER A 338 -23.72 -3.84 26.05
N THR A 339 -22.82 -4.81 26.19
CA THR A 339 -21.47 -4.56 26.70
C THR A 339 -20.77 -3.58 25.75
N PRO A 340 -20.09 -2.53 26.24
CA PRO A 340 -19.11 -1.80 25.44
C PRO A 340 -18.08 -2.78 24.85
N CYS A 341 -17.33 -2.39 23.80
CA CYS A 341 -16.17 -3.16 23.35
C CYS A 341 -15.36 -3.61 24.57
N PRO A 342 -15.23 -4.93 24.83
CA PRO A 342 -14.64 -5.41 26.05
C PRO A 342 -13.17 -5.01 26.06
N VAL A 343 -12.83 -4.02 26.88
CA VAL A 343 -11.44 -3.68 27.18
C VAL A 343 -10.91 -4.86 28.00
N PRO A 344 -9.99 -5.68 27.47
CA PRO A 344 -9.41 -6.74 28.29
C PRO A 344 -8.62 -6.07 29.42
N ASP A 345 -8.86 -6.51 30.66
CA ASP A 345 -8.05 -6.11 31.80
C ASP A 345 -6.57 -6.40 31.51
N ALA A 346 -5.69 -5.49 31.94
CA ALA A 346 -4.26 -5.64 31.75
C ALA A 346 -3.79 -6.98 32.36
N PRO A 347 -3.01 -7.80 31.64
CA PRO A 347 -2.62 -9.12 32.13
C PRO A 347 -1.77 -8.97 33.40
N SER A 348 -2.28 -9.53 34.50
CA SER A 348 -1.54 -9.66 35.75
C SER A 348 -0.30 -10.53 35.53
N PRO A 349 0.89 -10.17 36.07
CA PRO A 349 2.17 -10.74 35.65
C PRO A 349 2.45 -12.12 36.27
N ASP A 350 1.56 -13.10 36.10
CA ASP A 350 1.78 -14.47 36.59
C ASP A 350 0.96 -15.54 35.83
N ARG A 351 1.32 -15.81 34.55
CA ARG A 351 1.46 -17.15 33.93
C ARG A 351 1.62 -17.09 32.40
N PRO A 352 2.37 -18.02 31.79
CA PRO A 352 2.52 -18.08 30.33
C PRO A 352 1.31 -18.74 29.65
N ALA A 353 0.71 -18.03 28.69
CA ALA A 353 -0.21 -18.61 27.72
C ALA A 353 0.55 -19.16 26.50
N ALA A 354 0.04 -20.21 25.86
CA ALA A 354 0.76 -20.97 24.84
C ALA A 354 1.00 -20.18 23.55
N VAL A 355 2.24 -20.22 23.05
CA VAL A 355 2.62 -19.65 21.75
C VAL A 355 2.24 -20.60 20.63
N GLY A 356 1.43 -20.11 19.68
CA GLY A 356 1.17 -20.76 18.40
C GLY A 356 2.41 -20.77 17.51
N VAL A 357 3.20 -21.84 17.61
CA VAL A 357 4.24 -22.36 16.71
C VAL A 357 4.60 -21.51 15.47
N PHE A 358 5.76 -20.86 15.52
CA PHE A 358 6.70 -20.83 14.39
C PHE A 358 7.91 -21.70 14.76
N GLY A 359 8.10 -22.81 14.05
CA GLY A 359 9.12 -23.81 14.39
C GLY A 359 10.51 -23.45 13.87
N TRP A 360 11.39 -22.97 14.75
CA TRP A 360 12.83 -22.88 14.46
C TRP A 360 13.55 -24.18 14.88
N LEU A 361 14.08 -24.92 13.90
CA LEU A 361 15.00 -26.03 14.15
C LEU A 361 16.42 -25.51 14.35
N ALA A 362 16.81 -25.28 15.61
CA ALA A 362 18.20 -25.04 15.96
C ALA A 362 18.99 -26.37 15.97
N ALA A 363 19.90 -26.54 15.01
CA ALA A 363 20.81 -27.68 15.00
C ALA A 363 21.84 -27.57 16.13
N GLY A 364 21.81 -28.52 17.07
CA GLY A 364 22.74 -28.56 18.19
C GLY A 364 24.15 -29.01 17.77
N ALA A 365 25.10 -28.08 17.69
CA ALA A 365 26.51 -28.41 17.61
C ALA A 365 27.03 -28.80 19.00
N GLY A 366 27.30 -30.09 19.20
CA GLY A 366 27.76 -30.62 20.48
C GLY A 366 29.22 -30.27 20.79
N CYS A 367 29.46 -29.62 21.94
CA CYS A 367 30.80 -29.44 22.48
C CYS A 367 31.42 -30.81 22.88
N ARG A 368 32.58 -31.15 22.31
CA ARG A 368 33.52 -32.10 22.92
C ARG A 368 34.78 -31.36 23.33
N ALA A 369 35.14 -31.48 24.60
CA ALA A 369 36.39 -30.93 25.12
C ALA A 369 37.56 -31.87 24.82
N ALA A 370 38.70 -31.31 24.38
CA ALA A 370 40.00 -31.98 24.40
C ALA A 370 41.13 -30.98 24.67
N SER A 371 41.92 -31.29 25.69
CA SER A 371 43.13 -30.64 26.22
C SER A 371 44.16 -30.09 25.21
N GLY A 372 44.85 -28.97 25.56
CA GLY A 372 46.13 -28.62 24.91
C GLY A 372 46.79 -27.26 25.23
N ARG A 373 47.52 -27.17 26.35
CA ARG A 373 48.71 -26.31 26.65
C ARG A 373 48.77 -24.80 26.20
N ARG A 374 49.04 -23.94 27.20
CA ARG A 374 49.60 -22.55 27.13
C ARG A 374 51.11 -22.56 26.73
N PRO A 375 51.86 -21.41 26.61
CA PRO A 375 51.53 -19.99 26.89
C PRO A 375 52.01 -18.95 25.83
N GLY A 376 51.67 -17.66 26.04
CA GLY A 376 52.29 -16.52 25.34
C GLY A 376 51.62 -15.16 25.59
N CYS A 377 51.91 -14.50 26.72
CA CYS A 377 51.58 -13.09 26.97
C CYS A 377 52.82 -12.19 26.79
N TRP A 378 52.67 -10.87 27.04
CA TRP A 378 53.64 -9.75 26.86
C TRP A 378 53.64 -9.19 25.42
N LEU A 379 53.56 -7.88 25.14
CA LEU A 379 53.48 -6.65 25.96
C LEU A 379 52.50 -5.62 25.35
N LEU A 380 52.00 -4.69 26.17
CA LEU A 380 51.61 -3.31 25.76
C LEU A 380 52.77 -2.37 26.10
N PRO A 381 53.01 -1.29 25.32
CA PRO A 381 52.35 -0.01 25.63
C PRO A 381 51.84 0.76 24.40
N GLY A 382 50.87 1.66 24.60
CA GLY A 382 50.58 2.77 23.67
C GLY A 382 51.36 4.04 24.09
N PRO A 383 50.85 5.27 23.85
CA PRO A 383 49.83 5.70 22.89
C PRO A 383 50.42 6.70 21.85
N GLY A 384 49.67 7.08 20.82
CA GLY A 384 50.14 8.12 19.89
C GLY A 384 49.13 8.50 18.80
N VAL A 385 48.58 9.72 18.88
CA VAL A 385 47.82 10.38 17.82
C VAL A 385 48.79 11.13 16.91
N VAL A 386 48.55 11.17 15.59
CA VAL A 386 48.64 12.35 14.69
C VAL A 386 48.38 11.93 13.22
N VAL A 387 47.87 12.86 12.42
CA VAL A 387 47.41 12.76 11.02
C VAL A 387 48.16 13.85 10.21
N PRO A 388 48.05 13.96 8.88
CA PRO A 388 48.54 13.11 7.78
C PRO A 388 49.79 13.73 7.09
N ALA A 389 50.20 13.22 5.91
CA ALA A 389 50.41 13.99 4.64
C ALA A 389 51.43 13.32 3.68
N ASP A 390 51.12 13.37 2.36
CA ASP A 390 52.03 13.45 1.18
C ASP A 390 53.08 12.34 0.93
N ALA A 391 53.68 12.14 -0.27
CA ALA A 391 53.27 12.27 -1.68
C ALA A 391 54.33 11.61 -2.61
N GLU A 392 54.04 11.51 -3.93
CA GLU A 392 54.97 11.39 -5.09
C GLU A 392 55.62 10.04 -5.51
N GLY A 393 55.92 9.94 -6.83
CA GLY A 393 56.71 8.89 -7.51
C GLY A 393 55.91 7.87 -8.34
N ALA A 394 55.45 8.07 -9.59
CA ALA A 394 56.04 8.57 -10.85
C ALA A 394 56.70 7.50 -11.76
N VAL A 395 56.70 7.76 -13.09
CA VAL A 395 57.15 6.93 -14.25
C VAL A 395 56.11 5.94 -14.82
N GLY A 396 55.71 5.95 -16.10
CA GLY A 396 55.89 6.94 -17.18
C GLY A 396 56.15 6.33 -18.57
N GLU A 397 55.29 6.57 -19.57
CA GLU A 397 55.62 6.41 -21.01
C GLU A 397 54.76 7.33 -21.91
N GLN A 398 55.20 7.54 -23.15
CA GLN A 398 54.82 8.59 -24.12
C GLN A 398 54.63 7.94 -25.53
N VAL A 399 54.12 8.51 -26.63
CA VAL A 399 53.55 9.81 -27.12
C VAL A 399 52.81 9.47 -28.46
N PRO A 400 51.97 10.29 -29.16
CA PRO A 400 51.81 11.75 -29.17
C PRO A 400 50.37 12.32 -29.05
N VAL A 401 50.30 13.64 -28.96
CA VAL A 401 49.15 14.52 -29.25
C VAL A 401 49.03 14.81 -30.75
N ASP A 402 47.84 15.24 -31.19
CA ASP A 402 47.73 16.26 -32.24
C ASP A 402 46.68 17.31 -31.86
N ALA A 403 46.84 18.55 -32.35
CA ALA A 403 46.29 19.75 -31.70
C ALA A 403 45.19 20.45 -32.50
N GLY A 404 44.24 21.08 -31.78
CA GLY A 404 43.17 21.89 -32.35
C GLY A 404 42.57 22.86 -31.34
N HIS A 405 43.24 24.00 -31.11
CA HIS A 405 42.74 25.06 -30.24
C HIS A 405 41.54 25.79 -30.89
N TRP A 406 40.57 26.22 -30.08
CA TRP A 406 40.20 27.64 -29.95
C TRP A 406 39.64 27.92 -28.55
N LEU A 407 39.77 29.19 -28.12
CA LEU A 407 39.72 29.63 -26.72
C LEU A 407 38.56 30.62 -26.50
N LEU A 408 38.13 30.76 -25.23
CA LEU A 408 37.31 31.86 -24.66
C LEU A 408 35.80 31.85 -25.03
N ALA A 409 34.87 32.36 -24.21
CA ALA A 409 35.05 33.22 -23.03
C ALA A 409 34.14 32.85 -21.84
N VAL A 410 34.48 33.38 -20.66
CA VAL A 410 33.81 33.19 -19.36
C VAL A 410 33.20 34.52 -18.90
N LEU A 411 31.95 34.51 -18.42
CA LEU A 411 31.43 35.18 -17.19
C LEU A 411 29.89 35.20 -17.13
N PRO A 412 29.26 35.24 -15.94
CA PRO A 412 27.81 35.20 -15.74
C PRO A 412 27.19 36.61 -15.59
N ILE A 413 25.85 36.68 -15.65
CA ILE A 413 25.08 37.90 -15.35
C ILE A 413 24.17 37.66 -14.14
N VAL A 414 24.35 38.49 -13.11
CA VAL A 414 23.47 38.69 -11.94
C VAL A 414 23.45 40.20 -11.64
N VAL A 415 22.45 40.66 -10.88
CA VAL A 415 22.21 42.05 -10.40
C VAL A 415 21.43 42.92 -11.40
N LEU A 416 20.39 43.68 -11.03
CA LEU A 416 19.45 43.73 -9.89
C LEU A 416 18.45 44.86 -10.23
N LEU A 417 17.21 44.83 -9.74
CA LEU A 417 16.59 46.03 -9.16
C LEU A 417 15.37 45.69 -8.29
N VAL A 418 15.30 46.35 -7.14
CA VAL A 418 14.28 46.22 -6.09
C VAL A 418 13.58 47.57 -5.95
N PHE A 419 12.26 47.62 -5.75
CA PHE A 419 11.67 48.62 -4.85
C PHE A 419 10.35 48.17 -4.20
N LEU A 420 10.24 48.53 -2.92
CA LEU A 420 9.26 48.14 -1.91
C LEU A 420 7.83 48.69 -2.13
N VAL A 421 6.80 47.90 -1.78
CA VAL A 421 5.63 48.35 -0.97
C VAL A 421 5.09 47.17 -0.14
N PRO A 422 4.87 47.31 1.19
CA PRO A 422 4.25 46.27 2.01
C PRO A 422 2.72 46.45 2.13
N LEU A 423 1.93 45.54 1.54
CA LEU A 423 0.48 45.52 1.71
C LEU A 423 0.06 44.54 2.83
N ARG A 424 -0.36 45.12 3.96
CA ARG A 424 -0.91 44.40 5.11
C ARG A 424 -2.20 43.68 4.74
N TRP A 425 -2.19 42.35 4.68
CA TRP A 425 -3.41 41.56 4.50
C TRP A 425 -4.25 41.59 5.79
N ARG A 426 -5.42 42.22 5.73
CA ARG A 426 -6.44 42.16 6.79
C ARG A 426 -7.48 41.10 6.41
N ALA A 427 -7.77 40.19 7.34
CA ALA A 427 -8.83 39.20 7.18
C ALA A 427 -10.20 39.86 6.88
N PRO A 428 -11.03 39.26 6.01
CA PRO A 428 -12.36 39.78 5.72
C PRO A 428 -13.27 39.66 6.96
N ARG A 429 -13.73 40.81 7.48
CA ARG A 429 -14.78 40.85 8.50
C ARG A 429 -16.10 40.43 7.88
N ARG A 430 -16.81 39.50 8.52
CA ARG A 430 -18.20 39.16 8.19
C ARG A 430 -19.08 40.42 8.17
N PRO A 431 -19.91 40.65 7.15
CA PRO A 431 -21.00 41.61 7.27
C PRO A 431 -22.06 41.07 8.23
N ARG A 432 -22.31 41.78 9.32
CA ARG A 432 -23.57 41.66 10.07
C ARG A 432 -24.54 42.67 9.49
N SER A 433 -25.69 42.20 9.00
CA SER A 433 -26.89 43.01 8.79
C SER A 433 -28.10 42.21 9.28
N PRO A 434 -29.10 42.85 9.92
CA PRO A 434 -30.18 42.14 10.61
C PRO A 434 -31.38 41.89 9.68
N CYS A 435 -31.93 40.68 9.71
CA CYS A 435 -33.30 40.40 9.31
C CYS A 435 -33.87 39.32 10.24
N SER A 436 -34.96 39.67 10.94
CA SER A 436 -35.69 38.74 11.81
C SER A 436 -36.55 37.77 10.98
N PRO A 437 -36.83 36.55 11.47
CA PRO A 437 -37.52 35.54 10.68
C PRO A 437 -39.04 35.76 10.63
N PRO A 438 -39.72 35.34 9.54
CA PRO A 438 -41.17 35.18 9.55
C PRO A 438 -41.53 34.02 10.48
N ARG A 439 -42.27 34.31 11.54
CA ARG A 439 -42.85 33.31 12.43
C ARG A 439 -43.91 32.50 11.67
N TRP A 440 -43.80 31.18 11.69
CA TRP A 440 -44.94 30.31 11.46
C TRP A 440 -45.47 29.83 12.81
N SER A 441 -46.74 30.13 13.08
CA SER A 441 -47.49 29.61 14.23
C SER A 441 -48.44 28.50 13.76
N PRO A 442 -48.74 27.50 14.61
CA PRO A 442 -49.50 26.30 14.23
C PRO A 442 -51.03 26.53 14.30
N TRP A 443 -51.79 25.42 14.41
CA TRP A 443 -53.26 25.26 14.56
C TRP A 443 -54.07 25.06 13.25
N PRO A 444 -55.15 24.26 13.24
CA PRO A 444 -55.40 23.04 14.04
C PRO A 444 -56.09 21.86 13.29
N ARG A 445 -56.33 20.75 14.00
CA ARG A 445 -57.15 19.60 13.55
C ARG A 445 -58.66 19.94 13.48
N SER A 446 -59.32 19.59 12.36
CA SER A 446 -60.70 19.04 12.25
C SER A 446 -61.06 18.96 10.74
N GLY A 447 -61.91 18.05 10.23
CA GLY A 447 -62.63 16.91 10.82
C GLY A 447 -63.18 15.98 9.72
N ARG A 448 -63.85 14.87 10.10
CA ARG A 448 -64.64 14.01 9.17
C ARG A 448 -66.02 14.66 8.90
N PRO A 449 -66.65 14.41 7.73
CA PRO A 449 -67.57 13.26 7.54
C PRO A 449 -67.28 12.53 6.19
N GLY A 450 -67.94 11.45 5.75
CA GLY A 450 -68.97 10.60 6.35
C GLY A 450 -69.47 9.56 5.31
N THR A 451 -69.53 8.29 5.71
CA THR A 451 -70.33 7.16 5.16
C THR A 451 -70.84 7.16 3.69
N ARG A 452 -70.49 6.10 2.94
CA ARG A 452 -71.46 5.13 2.34
C ARG A 452 -70.76 3.92 1.69
N SER A 453 -71.23 2.72 2.03
CA SER A 453 -70.98 1.46 1.29
C SER A 453 -72.06 1.28 0.20
N PRO A 454 -71.90 0.31 -0.75
CA PRO A 454 -72.43 -1.03 -0.47
C PRO A 454 -71.65 -2.23 -1.06
N SER A 455 -72.09 -3.40 -0.57
CA SER A 455 -71.84 -4.83 -0.90
C SER A 455 -71.32 -5.28 -2.28
N PRO A 456 -70.60 -6.44 -2.34
CA PRO A 456 -70.28 -7.18 -3.57
C PRO A 456 -71.21 -8.39 -3.86
N ALA A 457 -71.39 -8.73 -5.14
CA ALA A 457 -71.89 -9.98 -5.76
C ALA A 457 -71.91 -9.77 -7.29
N GLU A 458 -71.75 -10.73 -8.23
CA GLU A 458 -71.38 -12.15 -8.21
C GLU A 458 -71.02 -12.60 -9.67
N ARG A 459 -70.02 -13.50 -9.83
CA ARG A 459 -69.83 -14.49 -10.95
C ARG A 459 -69.74 -13.94 -12.42
N ALA A 460 -69.11 -14.57 -13.41
CA ALA A 460 -68.79 -15.99 -13.66
C ALA A 460 -67.62 -16.19 -14.67
N SER A 461 -67.02 -17.40 -14.68
CA SER A 461 -66.39 -18.17 -15.81
C SER A 461 -65.65 -17.46 -16.97
N GLY A 462 -64.48 -17.89 -17.47
CA GLY A 462 -63.59 -19.06 -17.30
C GLY A 462 -62.26 -18.74 -18.05
N THR A 463 -61.23 -19.58 -18.22
CA THR A 463 -61.08 -21.05 -18.17
C THR A 463 -59.60 -21.40 -17.86
N ARG A 464 -59.33 -22.65 -17.45
CA ARG A 464 -58.01 -23.19 -17.03
C ARG A 464 -57.03 -23.38 -18.20
N CYS A 465 -55.72 -23.37 -17.92
CA CYS A 465 -54.88 -24.58 -18.01
C CYS A 465 -53.52 -24.40 -17.29
N SER A 466 -52.94 -25.50 -16.80
CA SER A 466 -51.66 -25.51 -16.06
C SER A 466 -50.91 -26.84 -16.22
N SER A 467 -49.62 -26.78 -16.57
CA SER A 467 -48.66 -27.88 -16.69
C SER A 467 -47.27 -27.25 -16.92
N CYS A 468 -46.14 -27.62 -16.30
CA CYS A 468 -45.81 -28.77 -15.44
C CYS A 468 -44.90 -28.36 -14.26
N THR A 469 -44.97 -29.18 -13.20
CA THR A 469 -43.99 -29.38 -12.10
C THR A 469 -43.36 -28.15 -11.45
#